data_AF-A0A6A7FYM6-F1
#
_entry.id   AF-A0A6A7FYM6-F1
#
_cell.length_a   1.000
_cell.length_b   1.000
_cell.length_c   1.000
_cell.angle_alpha   90.00
_cell.angle_beta   90.00
_cell.angle_gamma   90.00
#
_symmetry.space_group_name_H-M   'P 1'
#
loop_
_entity.id
_entity.type
_entity.pdbx_description
1 polymer ?
#
loop_
_entity_poly.entity_id
_entity_poly.type
_entity_poly.pdbx_seq_one_letter_code
_entity_poly.pdbx_strand_id
1 'polypeptide(L)'
;KLRRLEGASTQLRLTLYSSVYSDLQKLSALDPTMSAAAEFAALYTRCSLLLTRLLNCPGWLQQESSGGNVQQLVTLTFRLVHAFTGLGPGDKACARGIRLRALALQLVYVVNGSTGSALGLCETFLNHAKPLKESGSNFTVSSNNKKKDASNESNIIPEDEFLTSVLNQLNNEKRPGTVARTLQPLLSAHPPTPLPPIVNPRAIHQATATIKEPVNDSDVIHKLIAGLLLAVPLDAQLSHIPDPSAVRIRISYPDQSVQHVVPRLNHLQAMDDPHCYRLQTTVLLTAGVWSEACQVQLSLVLDLSPPGPKRKHDPHTIDLSEPTTVMLWPKPMKKGI
;
A
#
# COMPACT_ATOMS: atom_id res chain seq x y z
N LYS A 1 -24.57 9.65 -1.32
CA LYS A 1 -25.29 8.34 -1.30
C LYS A 1 -24.79 7.40 -0.17
N LEU A 2 -23.50 7.39 0.19
CA LEU A 2 -22.95 6.46 1.20
C LEU A 2 -23.32 6.74 2.67
N ARG A 3 -23.61 7.99 3.07
CA ARG A 3 -23.99 8.34 4.47
C ARG A 3 -25.35 7.78 4.94
N ARG A 4 -26.21 7.28 4.04
CA ARG A 4 -27.57 6.79 4.39
C ARG A 4 -27.64 5.28 4.64
N LEU A 5 -26.51 4.58 4.81
CA LEU A 5 -26.43 3.12 4.81
C LEU A 5 -26.34 2.45 6.19
N GLU A 6 -26.47 3.20 7.28
CA GLU A 6 -26.36 2.66 8.65
C GLU A 6 -27.46 1.62 8.97
N GLY A 7 -28.57 1.59 8.21
CA GLY A 7 -29.64 0.59 8.32
C GLY A 7 -29.76 -0.42 7.16
N ALA A 8 -28.81 -0.44 6.22
CA ALA A 8 -28.90 -1.31 5.04
C ALA A 8 -28.43 -2.74 5.32
N SER A 9 -29.14 -3.73 4.76
CA SER A 9 -28.71 -5.14 4.71
C SER A 9 -27.24 -5.24 4.28
N THR A 10 -26.48 -6.11 4.93
CA THR A 10 -25.06 -6.34 4.64
C THR A 10 -24.83 -6.67 3.16
N GLN A 11 -25.74 -7.42 2.55
CA GLN A 11 -25.71 -7.75 1.13
C GLN A 11 -25.85 -6.51 0.24
N LEU A 12 -26.74 -5.58 0.58
CA LEU A 12 -26.92 -4.32 -0.15
C LEU A 12 -25.68 -3.42 -0.05
N ARG A 13 -25.02 -3.39 1.12
CA ARG A 13 -23.76 -2.66 1.27
C ARG A 13 -22.66 -3.23 0.38
N LEU A 14 -22.56 -4.56 0.29
CA LEU A 14 -21.57 -5.22 -0.57
C LEU A 14 -21.81 -4.94 -2.06
N THR A 15 -23.06 -4.99 -2.53
CA THR A 15 -23.38 -4.70 -3.94
C THR A 15 -23.11 -3.24 -4.28
N LEU A 16 -23.45 -2.31 -3.39
CA LEU A 16 -23.16 -0.89 -3.57
C LEU A 16 -21.65 -0.62 -3.63
N TYR A 17 -20.86 -1.20 -2.71
CA TYR A 17 -19.41 -1.03 -2.76
C TYR A 17 -18.81 -1.55 -4.07
N SER A 18 -19.28 -2.69 -4.59
CA SER A 18 -18.81 -3.20 -5.88
C SER A 18 -19.18 -2.29 -7.05
N SER A 19 -20.39 -1.72 -7.07
CA SER A 19 -20.82 -0.78 -8.11
C SER A 19 -19.98 0.50 -8.06
N VAL A 20 -19.87 1.11 -6.87
CA VAL A 20 -19.11 2.35 -6.66
C VAL A 20 -17.64 2.16 -7.04
N TYR A 21 -17.05 1.02 -6.69
CA TYR A 21 -15.68 0.70 -7.09
C TYR A 21 -15.53 0.69 -8.63
N SER A 22 -16.43 0.00 -9.35
CA SER A 22 -16.38 -0.05 -10.82
C SER A 22 -16.55 1.33 -11.44
N ASP A 23 -17.47 2.14 -10.91
CA ASP A 23 -17.73 3.48 -11.42
C ASP A 23 -16.54 4.43 -11.19
N LEU A 24 -15.88 4.34 -10.03
CA LEU A 24 -14.68 5.13 -9.73
C LEU A 24 -13.48 4.71 -10.60
N GLN A 25 -13.31 3.43 -10.89
CA GLN A 25 -12.27 2.97 -11.82
C GLN A 25 -12.51 3.47 -13.25
N LYS A 26 -13.77 3.53 -13.69
CA LYS A 26 -14.11 4.13 -14.99
C LYS A 26 -13.81 5.63 -14.98
N LEU A 27 -14.16 6.32 -13.89
CA LEU A 27 -13.89 7.74 -13.76
C LEU A 27 -12.39 8.06 -13.81
N SER A 28 -11.54 7.23 -13.16
CA SER A 28 -10.09 7.43 -13.19
C SER A 28 -9.47 7.25 -14.58
N ALA A 29 -10.08 6.43 -15.44
CA ALA A 29 -9.67 6.25 -16.82
C ALA A 29 -10.17 7.38 -17.75
N LEU A 30 -11.29 8.03 -17.42
CA LEU A 30 -11.92 9.05 -18.25
C LEU A 30 -11.32 10.44 -18.06
N ASP A 31 -10.97 10.82 -16.83
CA ASP A 31 -10.41 12.13 -16.52
C ASP A 31 -9.02 12.03 -15.86
N PRO A 32 -7.92 12.30 -16.60
CA PRO A 32 -6.57 12.23 -16.05
C PRO A 32 -6.33 13.25 -14.93
N THR A 33 -7.05 14.38 -14.92
CA THR A 33 -6.87 15.44 -13.91
C THR A 33 -7.45 15.06 -12.55
N MET A 34 -8.41 14.14 -12.52
CA MET A 34 -9.04 13.63 -11.31
C MET A 34 -8.69 12.17 -11.03
N SER A 35 -7.82 11.58 -11.85
CA SER A 35 -7.52 10.15 -11.84
C SER A 35 -7.01 9.69 -10.47
N ALA A 36 -6.03 10.39 -9.88
CA ALA A 36 -5.48 10.04 -8.58
C ALA A 36 -6.51 10.10 -7.43
N ALA A 37 -7.42 11.08 -7.43
CA ALA A 37 -8.49 11.17 -6.44
C ALA A 37 -9.54 10.05 -6.61
N ALA A 38 -9.89 9.74 -7.86
CA ALA A 38 -10.80 8.64 -8.18
C ALA A 38 -10.19 7.28 -7.81
N GLU A 39 -8.91 7.07 -8.08
CA GLU A 39 -8.17 5.87 -7.67
C GLU A 39 -8.05 5.74 -6.16
N PHE A 40 -7.78 6.83 -5.45
CA PHE A 40 -7.76 6.84 -3.99
C PHE A 40 -9.12 6.40 -3.43
N ALA A 41 -10.21 6.99 -3.91
CA ALA A 41 -11.56 6.64 -3.49
C ALA A 41 -11.93 5.20 -3.88
N ALA A 42 -11.52 4.72 -5.06
CA ALA A 42 -11.73 3.35 -5.49
C ALA A 42 -10.98 2.36 -4.58
N LEU A 43 -9.72 2.64 -4.28
CA LEU A 43 -8.89 1.80 -3.43
C LEU A 43 -9.43 1.77 -2.00
N TYR A 44 -9.85 2.91 -1.45
CA TYR A 44 -10.56 2.98 -0.16
C TYR A 44 -11.81 2.09 -0.16
N THR A 45 -12.65 2.23 -1.18
CA THR A 45 -13.89 1.46 -1.35
C THR A 45 -13.61 -0.04 -1.43
N ARG A 46 -12.55 -0.44 -2.16
CA ARG A 46 -12.12 -1.83 -2.27
C ARG A 46 -11.66 -2.40 -0.92
N CYS A 47 -10.89 -1.63 -0.14
CA CYS A 47 -10.50 -2.02 1.21
C CYS A 47 -11.72 -2.21 2.12
N SER A 48 -12.68 -1.28 2.09
CA SER A 48 -13.91 -1.34 2.89
C SER A 48 -14.78 -2.53 2.51
N LEU A 49 -14.90 -2.82 1.21
CA LEU A 49 -15.58 -4.01 0.69
C LEU A 49 -14.93 -5.29 1.22
N LEU A 50 -13.60 -5.43 1.05
CA LEU A 50 -12.87 -6.63 1.44
C LEU A 50 -12.93 -6.88 2.95
N LEU A 51 -12.76 -5.82 3.75
CA LEU A 51 -12.91 -5.88 5.21
C LEU A 51 -14.33 -6.31 5.60
N THR A 52 -15.36 -5.70 5.00
CA THR A 52 -16.76 -6.04 5.29
C THR A 52 -17.08 -7.48 4.90
N ARG A 53 -16.54 -7.98 3.78
CA ARG A 53 -16.70 -9.38 3.38
C ARG A 53 -16.08 -10.33 4.41
N LEU A 54 -14.82 -10.10 4.78
CA LEU A 54 -14.10 -10.95 5.74
C LEU A 54 -14.81 -11.04 7.09
N LEU A 55 -15.27 -9.90 7.63
CA LEU A 55 -15.95 -9.88 8.93
C LEU A 55 -17.33 -10.54 8.91
N ASN A 56 -17.99 -10.60 7.75
CA ASN A 56 -19.29 -11.24 7.60
C ASN A 56 -19.21 -12.72 7.17
N CYS A 57 -18.03 -13.24 6.87
CA CYS A 57 -17.84 -14.66 6.54
C CYS A 57 -17.79 -15.50 7.82
N PRO A 58 -18.69 -16.48 8.01
CA PRO A 58 -18.62 -17.39 9.15
C PRO A 58 -17.32 -18.20 9.08
N GLY A 59 -16.56 -18.23 10.17
CA GLY A 59 -15.33 -19.02 10.25
C GLY A 59 -14.13 -18.43 9.50
N TRP A 60 -14.09 -17.13 9.21
CA TRP A 60 -12.94 -16.49 8.54
C TRP A 60 -11.60 -16.70 9.29
N LEU A 61 -11.65 -16.98 10.59
CA LEU A 61 -10.48 -17.33 11.41
C LEU A 61 -9.92 -18.74 11.16
N GLN A 62 -10.74 -19.65 10.63
CA GLN A 62 -10.40 -21.07 10.45
C GLN A 62 -10.15 -21.43 8.98
N GLN A 63 -10.49 -20.55 8.04
CA GLN A 63 -10.29 -20.77 6.62
C GLN A 63 -8.90 -20.35 6.16
N GLU A 64 -8.15 -21.27 5.55
CA GLU A 64 -6.81 -20.98 5.01
C GLU A 64 -6.82 -19.88 3.93
N SER A 65 -7.91 -19.81 3.13
CA SER A 65 -8.09 -18.79 2.10
C SER A 65 -8.23 -17.36 2.66
N SER A 66 -8.67 -17.22 3.91
CA SER A 66 -8.76 -15.91 4.59
C SER A 66 -7.39 -15.29 4.80
N GLY A 67 -6.34 -16.09 5.00
CA GLY A 67 -4.97 -15.60 5.14
C GLY A 67 -4.54 -14.77 3.94
N GLY A 68 -4.81 -15.25 2.72
CA GLY A 68 -4.50 -14.52 1.48
C GLY A 68 -5.27 -13.19 1.37
N ASN A 69 -6.57 -13.21 1.69
CA ASN A 69 -7.42 -12.01 1.67
C ASN A 69 -7.00 -10.97 2.74
N VAL A 70 -6.61 -11.42 3.92
CA VAL A 70 -6.09 -10.56 4.99
C VAL A 70 -4.78 -9.90 4.55
N GLN A 71 -3.84 -10.67 3.99
CA GLN A 71 -2.59 -10.13 3.45
C GLN A 71 -2.85 -9.12 2.32
N GLN A 72 -3.78 -9.45 1.40
CA GLN A 72 -4.18 -8.52 0.35
C GLN A 72 -4.75 -7.21 0.92
N LEU A 73 -5.59 -7.27 1.97
CA LEU A 73 -6.12 -6.07 2.63
C LEU A 73 -5.01 -5.22 3.25
N VAL A 74 -4.05 -5.86 3.91
CA VAL A 74 -2.87 -5.19 4.50
C VAL A 74 -2.05 -4.50 3.39
N THR A 75 -1.79 -5.16 2.26
CA THR A 75 -1.10 -4.57 1.10
C THR A 75 -1.85 -3.39 0.49
N LEU A 76 -3.16 -3.52 0.28
CA LEU A 76 -3.97 -2.44 -0.27
C LEU A 76 -4.00 -1.23 0.67
N THR A 77 -4.25 -1.45 1.96
CA THR A 77 -4.26 -0.35 2.94
C THR A 77 -2.89 0.30 3.14
N PHE A 78 -1.81 -0.44 2.93
CA PHE A 78 -0.47 0.13 2.90
C PHE A 78 -0.28 1.06 1.70
N ARG A 79 -0.64 0.61 0.48
CA ARG A 79 -0.65 1.47 -0.71
C ARG A 79 -1.52 2.71 -0.52
N LEU A 80 -2.71 2.56 0.08
CA LEU A 80 -3.64 3.65 0.36
C LEU A 80 -3.01 4.80 1.18
N VAL A 81 -2.20 4.45 2.18
CA VAL A 81 -1.62 5.43 3.12
C VAL A 81 -0.38 6.12 2.54
N HIS A 82 0.37 5.43 1.68
CA HIS A 82 1.72 5.84 1.32
C HIS A 82 1.90 6.20 -0.16
N ALA A 83 1.02 5.75 -1.06
CA ALA A 83 1.14 6.03 -2.50
C ALA A 83 0.52 7.37 -2.89
N PHE A 84 -0.27 8.00 -2.02
CA PHE A 84 -1.03 9.22 -2.36
C PHE A 84 -0.52 10.43 -1.55
N THR A 85 -0.36 11.55 -2.22
CA THR A 85 0.02 12.85 -1.65
C THR A 85 -1.11 13.87 -1.85
N GLY A 86 -1.04 15.00 -1.14
CA GLY A 86 -2.07 16.05 -1.23
C GLY A 86 -3.43 15.73 -0.60
N LEU A 87 -3.56 14.58 0.08
CA LEU A 87 -4.79 14.20 0.80
C LEU A 87 -5.14 15.19 1.91
N GLY A 88 -6.44 15.48 2.04
CA GLY A 88 -6.99 16.26 3.15
C GLY A 88 -6.85 15.55 4.50
N PRO A 89 -7.02 16.26 5.63
CA PRO A 89 -6.90 15.66 6.95
C PRO A 89 -7.94 14.55 7.20
N GLY A 90 -9.17 14.74 6.73
CA GLY A 90 -10.23 13.72 6.80
C GLY A 90 -9.89 12.46 6.00
N ASP A 91 -9.40 12.62 4.76
CA ASP A 91 -9.00 11.50 3.90
C ASP A 91 -7.84 10.70 4.49
N LYS A 92 -6.84 11.40 5.04
CA LYS A 92 -5.71 10.80 5.77
C LYS A 92 -6.18 10.03 7.00
N ALA A 93 -7.13 10.58 7.76
CA ALA A 93 -7.70 9.91 8.92
C ALA A 93 -8.43 8.63 8.52
N CYS A 94 -9.27 8.66 7.48
CA CYS A 94 -9.96 7.49 6.96
C CYS A 94 -8.97 6.41 6.47
N ALA A 95 -7.94 6.79 5.71
CA ALA A 95 -6.91 5.88 5.21
C ALA A 95 -6.13 5.20 6.35
N ARG A 96 -5.78 5.96 7.39
CA ARG A 96 -5.10 5.41 8.57
C ARG A 96 -6.03 4.54 9.42
N GLY A 97 -7.30 4.93 9.57
CA GLY A 97 -8.31 4.16 10.32
C GLY A 97 -8.59 2.79 9.70
N ILE A 98 -8.67 2.71 8.36
CA ILE A 98 -8.84 1.41 7.67
C ILE A 98 -7.58 0.57 7.71
N ARG A 99 -6.38 1.18 7.62
CA ARG A 99 -5.09 0.49 7.83
C ARG A 99 -5.00 -0.10 9.23
N LEU A 100 -5.43 0.64 10.26
CA LEU A 100 -5.45 0.17 11.65
C LEU A 100 -6.36 -1.05 11.82
N ARG A 101 -7.56 -1.03 11.22
CA ARG A 101 -8.47 -2.19 11.20
C ARG A 101 -7.87 -3.39 10.46
N ALA A 102 -7.17 -3.18 9.35
CA ALA A 102 -6.48 -4.25 8.63
C ALA A 102 -5.36 -4.90 9.48
N LEU A 103 -4.58 -4.09 10.21
CA LEU A 103 -3.57 -4.59 11.15
C LEU A 103 -4.20 -5.36 12.32
N ALA A 104 -5.29 -4.84 12.89
CA ALA A 104 -6.04 -5.53 13.92
C ALA A 104 -6.57 -6.89 13.43
N LEU A 105 -7.15 -6.92 12.22
CA LEU A 105 -7.65 -8.14 11.60
C LEU A 105 -6.53 -9.17 11.39
N GLN A 106 -5.36 -8.73 10.92
CA GLN A 106 -4.19 -9.58 10.73
C GLN A 106 -3.67 -10.15 12.05
N LEU A 107 -3.59 -9.32 13.10
CA LEU A 107 -3.18 -9.76 14.43
C LEU A 107 -4.14 -10.82 14.98
N VAL A 108 -5.45 -10.56 14.90
CA VAL A 108 -6.50 -11.50 15.36
C VAL A 108 -6.43 -12.81 14.59
N TYR A 109 -6.26 -12.76 13.26
CA TYR A 109 -6.11 -13.96 12.42
C TYR A 109 -4.90 -14.81 12.85
N VAL A 110 -3.73 -14.19 13.01
CA VAL A 110 -2.48 -14.91 13.34
C VAL A 110 -2.53 -15.48 14.75
N VAL A 111 -3.05 -14.73 15.73
CA VAL A 111 -3.16 -15.20 17.12
C VAL A 111 -4.12 -16.39 17.25
N ASN A 112 -5.19 -16.43 16.46
CA ASN A 112 -6.20 -17.48 16.54
C ASN A 112 -5.91 -18.69 15.63
N GLY A 113 -5.20 -18.49 14.52
CA GLY A 113 -5.00 -19.52 13.48
C GLY A 113 -3.56 -20.01 13.28
N SER A 114 -2.55 -19.36 13.88
CA SER A 114 -1.14 -19.69 13.65
C SER A 114 -0.38 -19.97 14.96
N THR A 115 0.56 -20.92 14.92
CA THR A 115 1.50 -21.20 16.01
C THR A 115 2.71 -20.24 16.03
N GLY A 116 2.75 -19.26 15.12
CA GLY A 116 3.82 -18.27 15.02
C GLY A 116 3.78 -17.18 16.09
N SER A 117 4.92 -16.51 16.30
CA SER A 117 4.99 -15.36 17.22
C SER A 117 4.20 -14.17 16.67
N ALA A 118 3.19 -13.73 17.43
CA ALA A 118 2.39 -12.55 17.11
C ALA A 118 2.94 -11.24 17.72
N LEU A 119 4.09 -11.29 18.40
CA LEU A 119 4.65 -10.14 19.11
C LEU A 119 4.96 -8.97 18.16
N GLY A 120 5.62 -9.25 17.04
CA GLY A 120 5.96 -8.22 16.05
C GLY A 120 4.72 -7.55 15.43
N LEU A 121 3.66 -8.32 15.18
CA LEU A 121 2.38 -7.79 14.67
C LEU A 121 1.66 -6.92 15.70
N CYS A 122 1.70 -7.33 16.97
CA CYS A 122 1.16 -6.56 18.08
C CYS A 122 1.89 -5.21 18.22
N GLU A 123 3.22 -5.21 18.16
CA GLU A 123 4.02 -3.99 18.18
C GLU A 123 3.72 -3.08 16.98
N THR A 124 3.65 -3.62 15.76
CA THR A 124 3.28 -2.85 14.57
C THR A 124 1.91 -2.19 14.79
N PHE A 125 0.90 -2.96 15.20
CA PHE A 125 -0.44 -2.45 15.47
C PHE A 125 -0.43 -1.30 16.49
N LEU A 126 0.21 -1.50 17.65
CA LEU A 126 0.28 -0.50 18.71
C LEU A 126 1.04 0.76 18.26
N ASN A 127 2.11 0.62 17.46
CA ASN A 127 2.84 1.75 16.92
C ASN A 127 2.02 2.57 15.91
N HIS A 128 1.10 1.93 15.18
CA HIS A 128 0.16 2.63 14.31
C HIS A 128 -1.01 3.27 15.08
N ALA A 129 -1.42 2.70 16.21
CA ALA A 129 -2.50 3.25 17.05
C ALA A 129 -2.11 4.52 17.82
N LYS A 130 -0.87 4.59 18.32
CA LYS A 130 -0.33 5.72 19.12
C LYS A 130 -0.43 7.10 18.44
N PRO A 131 0.10 7.33 17.22
CA PRO A 131 0.04 8.65 16.59
C PRO A 131 -1.40 9.08 16.25
N LEU A 132 -2.30 8.11 16.09
CA LEU A 132 -3.72 8.33 15.86
C LEU A 132 -4.44 8.82 17.12
N LYS A 133 -4.01 8.36 18.31
CA LYS A 133 -4.44 8.89 19.61
C LYS A 133 -4.05 10.36 19.79
N GLU A 134 -2.79 10.69 19.51
CA GLU A 134 -2.25 12.05 19.69
C GLU A 134 -2.87 13.05 18.71
N SER A 135 -3.10 12.62 17.47
CA SER A 135 -3.78 13.45 16.46
C SER A 135 -5.25 13.69 16.80
N GLY A 136 -5.94 12.70 17.40
CA GLY A 136 -7.32 12.83 17.86
C GLY A 136 -7.47 13.72 19.10
N SER A 137 -6.56 13.63 20.07
CA SER A 137 -6.60 14.43 21.30
C SER A 137 -6.28 15.91 21.08
N ASN A 138 -5.40 16.22 20.12
CA ASN A 138 -5.05 17.61 19.82
C ASN A 138 -6.14 18.36 19.03
N PHE A 139 -7.07 17.63 18.39
CA PHE A 139 -8.15 18.23 17.62
C PHE A 139 -9.43 18.47 18.44
N THR A 140 -9.67 17.70 19.50
CA THR A 140 -10.83 17.87 20.39
C THR A 140 -10.68 19.05 21.36
N VAL A 141 -9.45 19.48 21.70
CA VAL A 141 -9.22 20.63 22.59
C VAL A 141 -9.53 21.98 21.92
N SER A 142 -9.42 22.09 20.59
CA SER A 142 -9.79 23.34 19.88
C SER A 142 -11.30 23.56 19.70
N SER A 143 -12.13 22.53 19.92
CA SER A 143 -13.59 22.63 19.72
C SER A 143 -14.35 23.21 20.93
N ASN A 144 -13.67 23.50 22.05
CA ASN A 144 -14.31 24.09 23.23
C ASN A 144 -14.37 25.63 23.23
N ASN A 145 -13.82 26.33 22.23
CA ASN A 145 -14.08 27.76 22.03
C ASN A 145 -15.21 27.95 21.01
N LYS A 146 -16.45 27.85 21.51
CA LYS A 146 -17.66 28.34 20.85
C LYS A 146 -17.50 29.82 20.47
N LYS A 147 -17.14 30.08 19.22
CA LYS A 147 -17.70 31.20 18.44
C LYS A 147 -18.00 30.70 17.04
N LYS A 148 -19.31 30.65 16.74
CA LYS A 148 -19.89 30.36 15.44
C LYS A 148 -19.51 31.48 14.48
N ASP A 149 -18.58 31.22 13.58
CA ASP A 149 -18.51 31.92 12.29
C ASP A 149 -18.86 30.90 11.20
N ALA A 150 -20.01 31.13 10.56
CA ALA A 150 -20.72 30.21 9.67
C ALA A 150 -20.13 30.18 8.25
N SER A 151 -18.82 29.94 8.11
CA SER A 151 -18.16 29.85 6.79
C SER A 151 -17.06 28.79 6.65
N ASN A 152 -16.82 27.93 7.64
CA ASN A 152 -15.82 26.84 7.57
C ASN A 152 -16.44 25.48 7.96
N GLU A 153 -17.33 24.95 7.13
CA GLU A 153 -17.91 23.59 7.31
C GLU A 153 -16.99 22.44 6.83
N SER A 154 -15.78 22.73 6.34
CA SER A 154 -14.99 21.78 5.55
C SER A 154 -13.94 20.95 6.31
N ASN A 155 -13.78 21.13 7.62
CA ASN A 155 -12.73 20.45 8.41
C ASN A 155 -13.27 19.51 9.50
N ILE A 156 -14.44 18.91 9.27
CA ILE A 156 -14.97 17.85 10.15
C ILE A 156 -14.17 16.57 9.90
N ILE A 157 -13.19 16.30 10.76
CA ILE A 157 -12.51 15.00 10.80
C ILE A 157 -13.53 13.99 11.32
N PRO A 158 -13.83 12.90 10.59
CA PRO A 158 -14.78 11.92 11.07
C PRO A 158 -14.21 11.21 12.30
N GLU A 159 -14.97 11.21 13.40
CA GLU A 159 -14.61 10.46 14.60
C GLU A 159 -14.60 8.96 14.29
N ASP A 160 -13.48 8.30 14.58
CA ASP A 160 -13.35 6.86 14.38
C ASP A 160 -13.70 6.13 15.69
N GLU A 161 -14.96 5.71 15.80
CA GLU A 161 -15.50 5.03 16.98
C GLU A 161 -14.69 3.77 17.35
N PHE A 162 -14.20 3.03 16.35
CA PHE A 162 -13.33 1.86 16.56
C PHE A 162 -12.05 2.25 17.30
N LEU A 163 -11.39 3.31 16.85
CA LEU A 163 -10.16 3.79 17.48
C LEU A 163 -10.43 4.22 18.92
N THR A 164 -11.50 4.97 19.16
CA THR A 164 -11.86 5.41 20.51
C THR A 164 -12.10 4.22 21.44
N SER A 165 -12.85 3.23 21.00
CA SER A 165 -13.09 1.99 21.75
C SER A 165 -11.81 1.20 22.01
N VAL A 166 -10.93 1.07 21.01
CA VAL A 166 -9.63 0.39 21.13
C VAL A 166 -8.75 1.08 22.16
N LEU A 167 -8.65 2.40 22.12
CA LEU A 167 -7.81 3.16 23.05
C LEU A 167 -8.31 3.09 24.49
N ASN A 168 -9.62 3.10 24.69
CA ASN A 168 -10.24 2.97 26.01
C ASN A 168 -10.03 1.57 26.61
N GLN A 169 -10.10 0.51 25.80
CA GLN A 169 -10.05 -0.86 26.27
C GLN A 169 -8.64 -1.45 26.39
N LEU A 170 -7.68 -1.01 25.56
CA LEU A 170 -6.33 -1.59 25.54
C LEU A 170 -5.38 -1.05 26.62
N ASN A 171 -5.74 -0.02 27.40
CA ASN A 171 -4.98 0.58 28.53
C ASN A 171 -3.53 0.04 28.79
N ASN A 172 -2.58 0.35 27.90
CA ASN A 172 -1.17 -0.07 27.93
C ASN A 172 -0.85 -1.59 27.84
N GLU A 173 -1.83 -2.43 27.54
CA GLU A 173 -1.66 -3.86 27.25
C GLU A 173 -0.80 -4.09 26.01
N LYS A 174 0.12 -5.05 26.11
CA LYS A 174 1.09 -5.39 25.05
C LYS A 174 1.07 -6.87 24.69
N ARG A 175 0.39 -7.72 25.48
CA ARG A 175 0.32 -9.15 25.25
C ARG A 175 -0.55 -9.45 24.02
N PRO A 176 0.01 -10.06 22.95
CA PRO A 176 -0.72 -10.26 21.70
C PRO A 176 -2.06 -11.00 21.86
N GLY A 177 -2.11 -12.01 22.74
CA GLY A 177 -3.33 -12.77 23.01
C GLY A 177 -4.45 -11.94 23.64
N THR A 178 -4.13 -11.11 24.64
CA THR A 178 -5.11 -10.21 25.27
C THR A 178 -5.56 -9.15 24.27
N VAL A 179 -4.62 -8.52 23.56
CA VAL A 179 -4.92 -7.50 22.55
C VAL A 179 -5.85 -8.06 21.47
N ALA A 180 -5.55 -9.23 20.91
CA ALA A 180 -6.40 -9.86 19.89
C ALA A 180 -7.82 -10.17 20.42
N ARG A 181 -7.94 -10.68 21.65
CA ARG A 181 -9.24 -10.99 22.25
C ARG A 181 -10.09 -9.74 22.47
N THR A 182 -9.47 -8.61 22.79
CA THR A 182 -10.16 -7.31 22.88
C THR A 182 -10.53 -6.75 21.51
N LEU A 183 -9.66 -6.90 20.50
CA LEU A 183 -9.89 -6.37 19.15
C LEU A 183 -11.00 -7.11 18.38
N GLN A 184 -11.11 -8.43 18.56
CA GLN A 184 -12.06 -9.26 17.83
C GLN A 184 -13.51 -8.77 17.91
N PRO A 185 -14.12 -8.53 19.09
CA PRO A 185 -15.49 -8.01 19.17
C PRO A 185 -15.60 -6.57 18.63
N LEU A 186 -14.56 -5.74 18.79
CA LEU A 186 -14.55 -4.35 18.32
C LEU A 186 -14.55 -4.23 16.80
N LEU A 187 -13.86 -5.15 16.10
CA LEU A 187 -13.84 -5.19 14.64
C LEU A 187 -15.23 -5.45 14.06
N SER A 188 -16.03 -6.31 14.70
CA SER A 188 -17.40 -6.61 14.28
C SER A 188 -18.39 -5.52 14.68
N ALA A 189 -18.17 -4.86 15.82
CA ALA A 189 -19.06 -3.82 16.33
C ALA A 189 -18.97 -2.51 15.55
N HIS A 190 -17.77 -2.14 15.07
CA HIS A 190 -17.53 -0.84 14.44
C HIS A 190 -17.15 -0.97 12.96
N PRO A 191 -18.09 -0.77 12.02
CA PRO A 191 -17.81 -0.82 10.59
C PRO A 191 -16.79 0.26 10.16
N PRO A 192 -16.19 0.14 8.96
CA PRO A 192 -15.31 1.18 8.43
C PRO A 192 -16.09 2.49 8.22
N THR A 193 -15.51 3.59 8.67
CA THR A 193 -16.05 4.94 8.52
C THR A 193 -16.27 5.28 7.04
N PRO A 194 -17.37 5.91 6.63
CA PRO A 194 -17.54 6.33 5.25
C PRO A 194 -16.52 7.41 4.87
N LEU A 195 -15.98 7.34 3.65
CA LEU A 195 -15.09 8.37 3.12
C LEU A 195 -15.84 9.71 3.03
N PRO A 196 -15.28 10.82 3.56
CA PRO A 196 -15.87 12.14 3.38
C PRO A 196 -15.81 12.56 1.90
N PRO A 197 -16.62 13.56 1.48
CA PRO A 197 -16.47 14.15 0.16
C PRO A 197 -15.06 14.73 0.00
N ILE A 198 -14.37 14.33 -1.07
CA ILE A 198 -13.05 14.86 -1.41
C ILE A 198 -13.24 16.33 -1.85
N VAL A 199 -12.76 17.27 -1.03
CA VAL A 199 -12.97 18.71 -1.24
C VAL A 199 -12.12 19.25 -2.39
N ASN A 200 -10.86 18.80 -2.50
CA ASN A 200 -9.94 19.24 -3.55
C ASN A 200 -9.30 18.03 -4.28
N PRO A 201 -10.03 17.41 -5.21
CA PRO A 201 -9.57 16.21 -5.90
C PRO A 201 -8.33 16.45 -6.78
N ARG A 202 -8.13 17.67 -7.29
CA ARG A 202 -6.98 18.01 -8.15
C ARG A 202 -5.66 18.16 -7.39
N ALA A 203 -5.71 18.34 -6.07
CA ALA A 203 -4.52 18.39 -5.24
C ALA A 203 -3.99 16.99 -4.90
N ILE A 204 -4.79 15.94 -5.11
CA ILE A 204 -4.40 14.56 -4.82
C ILE A 204 -3.57 14.04 -5.98
N HIS A 205 -2.38 13.54 -5.66
CA HIS A 205 -1.50 12.90 -6.62
C HIS A 205 -1.12 11.50 -6.17
N GLN A 206 -0.81 10.64 -7.13
CA GLN A 206 -0.35 9.28 -6.87
C GLN A 206 1.11 9.14 -7.32
N ALA A 207 1.92 8.54 -6.46
CA ALA A 207 3.27 8.14 -6.78
C ALA A 207 3.25 7.05 -7.86
N THR A 208 3.82 7.36 -9.02
CA THR A 208 3.87 6.47 -10.18
C THR A 208 5.22 6.55 -10.87
N ALA A 209 5.54 5.54 -11.67
CA ALA A 209 6.75 5.50 -12.48
C ALA A 209 6.49 4.89 -13.85
N THR A 210 7.14 5.44 -14.87
CA THR A 210 7.09 4.94 -16.25
C THR A 210 8.51 4.67 -16.71
N ILE A 211 8.81 3.39 -16.98
CA ILE A 211 10.08 2.96 -17.55
C ILE A 211 10.02 3.21 -19.06
N LYS A 212 10.95 4.00 -19.59
CA LYS A 212 11.09 4.29 -21.02
C LYS A 212 12.10 3.37 -21.69
N GLU A 213 13.17 3.05 -20.97
CA GLU A 213 14.20 2.11 -21.38
C GLU A 213 14.51 1.19 -20.19
N PRO A 214 14.61 -0.14 -20.36
CA PRO A 214 14.43 -0.88 -21.61
C PRO A 214 12.98 -0.83 -22.11
N VAL A 215 12.77 -1.09 -23.40
CA VAL A 215 11.42 -1.14 -23.99
C VAL A 215 10.82 -2.51 -23.70
N ASN A 216 9.57 -2.54 -23.23
CA ASN A 216 8.88 -3.80 -22.99
C ASN A 216 8.73 -4.58 -24.30
N ASP A 217 8.90 -5.90 -24.26
CA ASP A 217 8.87 -6.79 -25.43
C ASP A 217 9.95 -6.52 -26.49
N SER A 218 11.13 -6.03 -26.10
CA SER A 218 12.26 -6.06 -27.01
C SER A 218 12.67 -7.52 -27.29
N ASP A 219 12.63 -7.96 -28.56
CA ASP A 219 13.14 -9.28 -29.02
C ASP A 219 14.68 -9.41 -28.87
N VAL A 220 15.32 -8.41 -28.26
CA VAL A 220 16.76 -8.34 -28.07
C VAL A 220 17.17 -9.30 -26.95
N ILE A 221 17.85 -10.38 -27.35
CA ILE A 221 18.45 -11.32 -26.40
C ILE A 221 19.82 -10.80 -25.97
N HIS A 222 19.93 -10.43 -24.70
CA HIS A 222 21.19 -10.03 -24.09
C HIS A 222 22.01 -11.27 -23.69
N LYS A 223 23.06 -11.55 -24.47
CA LYS A 223 24.00 -12.65 -24.20
C LYS A 223 25.07 -12.18 -23.22
N LEU A 224 25.29 -12.95 -22.15
CA LEU A 224 26.38 -12.72 -21.20
C LEU A 224 27.09 -14.03 -20.86
N ILE A 225 28.33 -13.94 -20.40
CA ILE A 225 29.03 -15.10 -19.83
C ILE A 225 28.53 -15.28 -18.40
N ALA A 226 28.07 -16.48 -18.07
CA ALA A 226 27.51 -16.79 -16.76
C ALA A 226 28.46 -16.38 -15.62
N GLY A 227 27.90 -15.74 -14.60
CA GLY A 227 28.65 -15.16 -13.48
C GLY A 227 29.26 -13.78 -13.74
N LEU A 228 29.22 -13.25 -14.97
CA LEU A 228 29.60 -11.88 -15.27
C LEU A 228 28.40 -10.92 -15.22
N LEU A 229 28.70 -9.64 -15.08
CA LEU A 229 27.71 -8.57 -15.05
C LEU A 229 27.38 -8.13 -16.47
N LEU A 230 26.09 -7.99 -16.75
CA LEU A 230 25.56 -7.29 -17.91
C LEU A 230 25.00 -5.94 -17.46
N ALA A 231 25.43 -4.87 -18.12
CA ALA A 231 24.89 -3.54 -17.96
C ALA A 231 23.67 -3.35 -18.87
N VAL A 232 22.50 -3.05 -18.29
CA VAL A 232 21.28 -2.68 -19.00
C VAL A 232 20.92 -1.24 -18.66
N PRO A 233 20.80 -0.32 -19.63
CA PRO A 233 20.36 1.04 -19.37
C PRO A 233 18.91 1.05 -18.85
N LEU A 234 18.65 1.90 -17.87
CA LEU A 234 17.34 2.14 -17.30
C LEU A 234 17.08 3.66 -17.28
N ASP A 235 16.14 4.10 -18.09
CA ASP A 235 15.61 5.47 -18.10
C ASP A 235 14.15 5.43 -17.69
N ALA A 236 13.80 6.14 -16.62
CA ALA A 236 12.44 6.17 -16.11
C ALA A 236 12.04 7.56 -15.62
N GLN A 237 10.76 7.87 -15.80
CA GLN A 237 10.13 9.05 -15.23
C GLN A 237 9.37 8.67 -13.96
N LEU A 238 9.59 9.43 -12.90
CA LEU A 238 9.02 9.26 -11.59
C LEU A 238 8.11 10.46 -11.33
N SER A 239 6.85 10.24 -11.01
CA SER A 239 5.86 11.30 -10.80
C SER A 239 5.35 11.28 -9.37
N HIS A 240 5.34 12.45 -8.72
CA HIS A 240 4.80 12.67 -7.38
C HIS A 240 5.37 11.72 -6.30
N ILE A 241 6.66 11.47 -6.33
CA ILE A 241 7.36 10.61 -5.36
C ILE A 241 7.57 11.37 -4.04
N PRO A 242 7.05 10.87 -2.90
CA PRO A 242 7.15 11.57 -1.62
C PRO A 242 8.58 11.61 -1.07
N ASP A 243 9.34 10.53 -1.26
CA ASP A 243 10.73 10.42 -0.83
C ASP A 243 11.55 9.70 -1.92
N PRO A 244 12.46 10.40 -2.62
CA PRO A 244 13.28 9.79 -3.66
C PRO A 244 14.28 8.77 -3.09
N SER A 245 14.66 8.88 -1.81
CA SER A 245 15.60 7.96 -1.17
C SER A 245 15.00 6.58 -0.91
N ALA A 246 13.66 6.47 -0.96
CA ALA A 246 12.92 5.21 -0.84
C ALA A 246 12.81 4.44 -2.18
N VAL A 247 13.16 5.05 -3.32
CA VAL A 247 13.02 4.40 -4.63
C VAL A 247 14.02 3.24 -4.76
N ARG A 248 13.54 2.08 -5.20
CA ARG A 248 14.35 0.89 -5.50
C ARG A 248 14.01 0.35 -6.88
N ILE A 249 15.01 -0.24 -7.51
CA ILE A 249 14.86 -1.03 -8.73
C ILE A 249 14.70 -2.48 -8.28
N ARG A 250 13.53 -3.06 -8.54
CA ARG A 250 13.25 -4.47 -8.30
C ARG A 250 13.59 -5.27 -9.56
N ILE A 251 14.43 -6.28 -9.39
CA ILE A 251 14.84 -7.22 -10.43
C ILE A 251 14.30 -8.59 -10.02
N SER A 252 13.39 -9.15 -10.81
CA SER A 252 12.84 -10.48 -10.58
C SER A 252 13.37 -11.44 -11.65
N TYR A 253 14.03 -12.49 -11.19
CA TYR A 253 14.62 -13.54 -12.02
C TYR A 253 13.65 -14.72 -12.19
N PRO A 254 13.85 -15.58 -13.21
CA PRO A 254 12.99 -16.74 -13.47
C PRO A 254 13.05 -17.80 -12.35
N ASP A 255 14.12 -17.81 -11.55
CA ASP A 255 14.28 -18.69 -10.38
C ASP A 255 13.53 -18.19 -9.13
N GLN A 256 12.64 -17.20 -9.29
CA GLN A 256 11.89 -16.52 -8.23
C GLN A 256 12.77 -15.69 -7.28
N SER A 257 14.07 -15.55 -7.55
CA SER A 257 14.92 -14.64 -6.80
C SER A 257 14.58 -13.19 -7.15
N VAL A 258 14.51 -12.34 -6.13
CA VAL A 258 14.17 -10.93 -6.29
C VAL A 258 15.25 -10.09 -5.61
N GLN A 259 15.82 -9.15 -6.36
CA GLN A 259 16.84 -8.22 -5.89
C GLN A 259 16.28 -6.80 -5.87
N HIS A 260 16.58 -6.05 -4.82
CA HIS A 260 16.21 -4.64 -4.68
C HIS A 260 17.48 -3.82 -4.70
N VAL A 261 17.69 -3.05 -5.77
CA VAL A 261 18.88 -2.24 -5.98
C VAL A 261 18.56 -0.78 -5.66
N VAL A 262 19.45 -0.15 -4.88
CA VAL A 262 19.37 1.29 -4.59
C VAL A 262 20.00 2.04 -5.76
N PRO A 263 19.25 2.91 -6.47
CA PRO A 263 19.83 3.76 -7.50
C PRO A 263 20.82 4.74 -6.87
N ARG A 264 21.86 5.14 -7.61
CA ARG A 264 22.77 6.19 -7.15
C ARG A 264 22.02 7.51 -7.11
N LEU A 265 22.27 8.33 -6.07
CA LEU A 265 21.60 9.62 -5.91
C LEU A 265 21.82 10.53 -7.13
N ASN A 266 23.04 10.56 -7.68
CA ASN A 266 23.39 11.37 -8.84
C ASN A 266 22.68 10.95 -10.15
N HIS A 267 22.11 9.74 -10.19
CA HIS A 267 21.34 9.25 -11.34
C HIS A 267 19.88 9.72 -11.31
N LEU A 268 19.45 10.31 -10.19
CA LEU A 268 18.10 10.80 -9.98
C LEU A 268 18.10 12.32 -10.10
N GLN A 269 17.59 12.82 -11.23
CA GLN A 269 17.56 14.24 -11.57
C GLN A 269 16.17 14.79 -11.26
N ALA A 270 16.09 15.93 -10.56
CA ALA A 270 14.82 16.62 -10.35
C ALA A 270 14.31 17.21 -11.67
N MET A 271 12.99 17.14 -11.87
CA MET A 271 12.32 17.81 -13.00
C MET A 271 11.73 19.15 -12.54
N ASP A 272 11.21 19.93 -13.50
CA ASP A 272 10.58 21.24 -13.22
C ASP A 272 9.38 21.12 -12.27
N ASP A 273 8.64 20.00 -12.38
CA ASP A 273 7.52 19.71 -11.51
C ASP A 273 7.96 19.20 -10.12
N PRO A 274 7.36 19.69 -9.03
CA PRO A 274 7.73 19.29 -7.69
C PRO A 274 7.43 17.81 -7.45
N HIS A 275 8.37 17.11 -6.81
CA HIS A 275 8.31 15.66 -6.55
C HIS A 275 8.31 14.79 -7.83
N CYS A 276 8.68 15.36 -8.98
CA CYS A 276 8.91 14.63 -10.21
C CYS A 276 10.41 14.51 -10.48
N TYR A 277 10.83 13.33 -10.91
CA TYR A 277 12.24 13.01 -11.12
C TYR A 277 12.43 12.18 -12.39
N ARG A 278 13.62 12.28 -12.99
CA ARG A 278 14.09 11.36 -14.02
C ARG A 278 15.20 10.50 -13.43
N LEU A 279 15.03 9.19 -13.50
CA LEU A 279 16.05 8.23 -13.11
C LEU A 279 16.77 7.73 -14.36
N GLN A 280 18.05 8.05 -14.49
CA GLN A 280 18.93 7.58 -15.57
C GLN A 280 20.08 6.78 -14.97
N THR A 281 19.98 5.46 -15.03
CA THR A 281 20.95 4.57 -14.38
C THR A 281 21.25 3.36 -15.26
N THR A 282 22.26 2.60 -14.87
CA THR A 282 22.54 1.29 -15.44
C THR A 282 22.25 0.23 -14.41
N VAL A 283 21.36 -0.72 -14.75
CA VAL A 283 21.06 -1.89 -13.94
C VAL A 283 22.08 -2.97 -14.27
N LEU A 284 22.65 -3.58 -13.24
CA LEU A 284 23.62 -4.67 -13.41
C LEU A 284 22.90 -6.00 -13.18
N LEU A 285 22.83 -6.81 -14.23
CA LEU A 285 22.23 -8.14 -14.19
C LEU A 285 23.33 -9.20 -14.11
N THR A 286 23.10 -10.25 -13.33
CA THR A 286 23.98 -11.42 -13.26
C THR A 286 23.16 -12.66 -13.02
N ALA A 287 23.57 -13.76 -13.63
CA ALA A 287 22.92 -15.05 -13.47
C ALA A 287 23.92 -16.20 -13.71
N GLY A 288 23.61 -17.36 -13.13
CA GLY A 288 24.28 -18.62 -13.44
C GLY A 288 23.94 -19.10 -14.85
N VAL A 289 24.58 -20.19 -15.29
CA VAL A 289 24.34 -20.78 -16.62
C VAL A 289 22.88 -21.21 -16.75
N TRP A 290 22.22 -20.81 -17.84
CA TRP A 290 20.88 -21.27 -18.20
C TRP A 290 20.92 -22.08 -19.50
N SER A 291 19.98 -23.01 -19.65
CA SER A 291 19.78 -23.79 -20.88
C SER A 291 19.31 -22.90 -22.04
N GLU A 292 18.53 -21.86 -21.75
CA GLU A 292 17.91 -20.98 -22.73
C GLU A 292 17.89 -19.51 -22.27
N ALA A 293 17.41 -18.63 -23.15
CA ALA A 293 17.19 -17.23 -22.82
C ALA A 293 15.90 -17.10 -22.01
N CYS A 294 15.94 -16.42 -20.87
CA CYS A 294 14.77 -16.24 -20.01
C CYS A 294 14.47 -14.77 -19.77
N GLN A 295 13.20 -14.47 -19.46
CA GLN A 295 12.76 -13.14 -19.10
C GLN A 295 13.20 -12.79 -17.68
N VAL A 296 13.84 -11.64 -17.54
CA VAL A 296 14.09 -10.96 -16.27
C VAL A 296 13.21 -9.73 -16.22
N GLN A 297 12.49 -9.53 -15.12
CA GLN A 297 11.57 -8.41 -14.96
C GLN A 297 12.23 -7.29 -14.17
N LEU A 298 12.15 -6.07 -14.70
CA LEU A 298 12.58 -4.83 -14.05
C LEU A 298 11.34 -4.00 -13.69
N SER A 299 11.24 -3.57 -12.44
CA SER A 299 10.17 -2.65 -12.04
C SER A 299 10.67 -1.65 -11.00
N LEU A 300 10.03 -0.49 -10.91
CA LEU A 300 10.33 0.50 -9.89
C LEU A 300 9.36 0.36 -8.72
N VAL A 301 9.91 0.43 -7.51
CA VAL A 301 9.13 0.32 -6.27
C VAL A 301 9.58 1.38 -5.26
N LEU A 302 8.67 1.79 -4.38
CA LEU A 302 9.05 2.47 -3.13
C LEU A 302 9.29 1.42 -2.07
N ASP A 303 10.43 1.47 -1.40
CA ASP A 303 10.75 0.64 -0.24
C ASP A 303 10.72 1.50 1.01
N LEU A 304 9.68 1.28 1.81
CA LEU A 304 9.41 1.96 3.07
C LEU A 304 9.70 1.04 4.26
N SER A 305 10.56 0.03 4.08
CA SER A 305 10.97 -0.82 5.19
C SER A 305 11.63 0.00 6.29
N PRO A 306 11.28 -0.24 7.56
CA PRO A 306 11.96 0.41 8.66
C PRO A 306 13.42 -0.04 8.71
N PRO A 307 14.35 0.82 9.17
CA PRO A 307 15.74 0.42 9.35
C PRO A 307 15.82 -0.76 10.34
N GLY A 308 16.18 -1.95 9.84
CA GLY A 308 16.24 -3.18 10.64
C GLY A 308 15.91 -4.45 9.86
N PRO A 309 15.78 -5.61 10.54
CA PRO A 309 15.45 -6.87 9.90
C PRO A 309 14.05 -6.83 9.29
N LYS A 310 13.94 -7.22 8.01
CA LYS A 310 12.67 -7.25 7.26
C LYS A 310 11.68 -8.21 7.94
N ARG A 311 10.56 -7.68 8.42
CA ARG A 311 9.47 -8.47 9.00
C ARG A 311 8.67 -9.11 7.86
N LYS A 312 8.51 -10.44 7.87
CA LYS A 312 7.84 -11.21 6.80
C LYS A 312 6.37 -10.85 6.55
N HIS A 313 5.70 -10.20 7.51
CA HIS A 313 4.24 -10.09 7.54
C HIS A 313 3.67 -8.71 7.21
N ASP A 314 4.52 -7.69 7.02
CA ASP A 314 4.05 -6.37 6.58
C ASP A 314 4.52 -6.11 5.14
N PRO A 315 3.66 -5.56 4.27
CA PRO A 315 4.08 -5.00 3.00
C PRO A 315 5.00 -3.81 3.29
N HIS A 316 6.22 -3.86 2.77
CA HIS A 316 7.18 -2.76 2.90
C HIS A 316 7.39 -2.02 1.58
N THR A 317 6.84 -2.54 0.49
CA THR A 317 7.07 -2.01 -0.85
C THR A 317 5.79 -1.67 -1.59
N ILE A 318 5.86 -0.63 -2.41
CA ILE A 318 4.76 -0.17 -3.27
C ILE A 318 5.24 -0.18 -4.70
N ASP A 319 4.53 -0.89 -5.57
CA ASP A 319 4.81 -0.89 -7.00
C ASP A 319 4.50 0.49 -7.60
N LEU A 320 5.48 1.08 -8.28
CA LEU A 320 5.35 2.36 -8.97
C LEU A 320 5.12 2.20 -10.47
N SER A 321 5.72 1.17 -11.07
CA SER A 321 5.63 0.87 -12.51
C SER A 321 5.13 -0.54 -12.75
N GLU A 322 4.57 -0.76 -13.93
CA GLU A 322 4.44 -2.11 -14.46
C GLU A 322 5.84 -2.72 -14.70
N PRO A 323 6.01 -4.05 -14.54
CA PRO A 323 7.27 -4.70 -14.83
C PRO A 323 7.59 -4.68 -16.32
N THR A 324 8.80 -4.25 -16.67
CA THR A 324 9.36 -4.32 -18.02
C THR A 324 10.23 -5.57 -18.15
N THR A 325 10.09 -6.32 -19.24
CA THR A 325 10.83 -7.56 -19.45
C THR A 325 12.11 -7.33 -20.25
N VAL A 326 13.17 -8.06 -19.90
CA VAL A 326 14.43 -8.12 -20.65
C VAL A 326 14.82 -9.58 -20.85
N MET A 327 15.16 -9.96 -22.08
CA MET A 327 15.60 -11.32 -22.39
C MET A 327 17.09 -11.49 -22.10
N LEU A 328 17.42 -12.41 -21.20
CA LEU A 328 18.78 -12.67 -20.74
C LEU A 328 19.22 -14.09 -21.08
N TRP A 329 20.41 -14.26 -21.67
CA TRP A 329 20.99 -15.58 -21.95
C TRP A 329 22.41 -15.73 -21.39
N PRO A 330 22.56 -16.26 -20.17
CA PRO A 330 23.85 -16.55 -19.55
C PRO A 330 24.46 -17.85 -20.11
N LYS A 331 25.54 -17.73 -20.87
CA LYS A 331 26.24 -18.86 -21.47
C LYS A 331 27.44 -19.31 -20.64
N PRO A 332 27.79 -20.61 -20.66
CA PRO A 332 29.00 -21.07 -20.01
C PRO A 332 30.24 -20.44 -20.65
N MET A 333 31.25 -20.18 -19.82
CA MET A 333 32.56 -19.75 -20.31
C MET A 333 33.17 -20.89 -21.13
N LYS A 334 33.46 -20.63 -22.42
CA LYS A 334 34.22 -21.57 -23.24
C LYS A 334 35.64 -21.62 -22.70
N LYS A 335 36.01 -22.68 -21.98
CA LYS A 335 37.41 -22.97 -21.68
C LYS A 335 38.09 -23.30 -23.01
N GLY A 336 39.02 -22.44 -23.44
CA GLY A 336 39.85 -22.72 -24.61
C GLY A 336 40.65 -24.00 -24.37
N ILE A 337 40.62 -24.91 -25.34
CA ILE A 337 41.52 -26.07 -25.44
C ILE A 337 42.80 -25.61 -26.10
#